data_AF-A0A4V1IWI6-F1
#
_entry.id   AF-A0A4V1IWI6-F1
#
_cell.length_a   1.000
_cell.length_b   1.000
_cell.length_c   1.000
_cell.angle_alpha   90.00
_cell.angle_beta   90.00
_cell.angle_gamma   90.00
#
_symmetry.space_group_name_H-M   'P 1'
#
loop_
_entity.id
_entity.type
_entity.pdbx_description
1 polymer ?
#
loop_
_entity_poly.entity_id
_entity_poly.type
_entity_poly.pdbx_seq_one_letter_code
_entity_poly.pdbx_strand_id
1 'polypeptide(L)'
;MAQASKPKSYPFWFGGNAGLAACFTHPLDLVKVRFQTAKNQPSPGTIRAIAIIIRTEGPLALFNGLSASLLRQATYSTVRFGVYDIIKERIPKDEKGELQHLAATAVVAGGIGGVFGNPADVINVRMQNDGQLPVEQRRNYRHALDGLRRVTVEEGPRALFRGLAPNVQRATIITCAQLTSYDFFKQTLLATPYFTESIWTHLTASLLAGLVATTACAPVDVVKTRAMSASPGAKAKGTLRTMAHMVRVEGPASLFKGWVPAFTRLGPQTILTFLILEQIRAIYDKRHAKVAVVSAPAAV
;
A
#
# COMPACT_ATOMS: atom_id res chain seq x y z
N MET A 1 22.11 4.94 -37.12
CA MET A 1 21.86 5.80 -35.94
C MET A 1 20.43 5.58 -35.47
N ALA A 2 20.24 4.81 -34.39
CA ALA A 2 18.92 4.57 -33.83
C ALA A 2 18.44 5.85 -33.14
N GLN A 3 17.41 6.50 -33.68
CA GLN A 3 16.71 7.59 -33.00
C GLN A 3 16.17 7.04 -31.68
N ALA A 4 16.72 7.49 -30.56
CA ALA A 4 16.18 7.24 -29.24
C ALA A 4 14.74 7.77 -29.22
N SER A 5 13.76 6.86 -29.15
CA SER A 5 12.36 7.24 -29.03
C SER A 5 12.19 8.07 -27.76
N LYS A 6 11.63 9.28 -27.90
CA LYS A 6 11.27 10.12 -26.75
C LYS A 6 10.45 9.26 -25.77
N PRO A 7 10.74 9.26 -24.46
CA PRO A 7 9.98 8.47 -23.51
C PRO A 7 8.51 8.89 -23.59
N LYS A 8 7.63 7.95 -23.94
CA LYS A 8 6.18 8.20 -23.97
C LYS A 8 5.73 8.63 -22.57
N SER A 9 5.32 9.88 -22.43
CA SER A 9 4.76 10.40 -21.18
C SER A 9 3.32 9.90 -21.06
N TYR A 10 3.07 9.00 -20.11
CA TYR A 10 1.71 8.55 -19.81
C TYR A 10 1.04 9.52 -18.84
N PRO A 11 -0.26 9.82 -19.03
CA PRO A 11 -1.00 10.70 -18.14
C PRO A 11 -1.01 10.23 -16.68
N PHE A 12 -1.05 11.19 -15.77
CA PHE A 12 -1.08 11.01 -14.31
C PHE A 12 -2.21 10.06 -13.82
N TRP A 13 -3.36 10.01 -14.51
CA TRP A 13 -4.49 9.15 -14.14
C TRP A 13 -4.22 7.65 -14.33
N PHE A 14 -3.12 7.25 -15.00
CA PHE A 14 -2.69 5.85 -15.04
C PHE A 14 -2.35 5.30 -13.63
N GLY A 15 -2.03 6.17 -12.66
CA GLY A 15 -1.85 5.78 -11.25
C GLY A 15 -3.14 5.34 -10.55
N GLY A 16 -4.31 5.75 -11.06
CA GLY A 16 -5.63 5.36 -10.54
C GLY A 16 -5.96 3.86 -10.75
N ASN A 17 -5.27 3.21 -11.67
CA ASN A 17 -5.46 1.80 -12.03
C ASN A 17 -5.14 0.81 -10.91
N ALA A 18 -4.25 1.20 -9.98
CA ALA A 18 -3.99 0.43 -8.77
C ALA A 18 -5.24 0.29 -7.89
N GLY A 19 -6.22 1.20 -8.00
CA GLY A 19 -7.53 1.07 -7.33
C GLY A 19 -8.38 -0.08 -7.88
N LEU A 20 -8.29 -0.37 -9.18
CA LEU A 20 -8.99 -1.51 -9.78
C LEU A 20 -8.33 -2.84 -9.39
N ALA A 21 -7.00 -2.89 -9.37
CA ALA A 21 -6.27 -4.03 -8.84
C ALA A 21 -6.60 -4.27 -7.35
N ALA A 22 -6.79 -3.20 -6.57
CA ALA A 22 -7.17 -3.28 -5.17
C ALA A 22 -8.54 -3.96 -4.96
N CYS A 23 -9.48 -3.85 -5.88
CA CYS A 23 -10.78 -4.54 -5.78
C CYS A 23 -10.61 -6.07 -5.70
N PHE A 24 -9.68 -6.64 -6.45
CA PHE A 24 -9.44 -8.09 -6.48
C PHE A 24 -8.61 -8.59 -5.30
N THR A 25 -7.76 -7.74 -4.73
CA THR A 25 -6.89 -8.09 -3.59
C THR A 25 -7.46 -7.66 -2.24
N HIS A 26 -8.57 -6.92 -2.23
CA HIS A 26 -9.24 -6.44 -1.02
C HIS A 26 -9.59 -7.54 0.00
N PRO A 27 -10.01 -8.77 -0.41
CA PRO A 27 -10.23 -9.86 0.54
C PRO A 27 -8.98 -10.21 1.37
N LEU A 28 -7.79 -10.14 0.77
CA LEU A 28 -6.52 -10.39 1.48
C LEU A 28 -6.17 -9.23 2.42
N ASP A 29 -6.50 -7.99 2.04
CA ASP A 29 -6.34 -6.82 2.91
C ASP A 29 -7.24 -6.91 4.15
N LEU A 30 -8.50 -7.30 3.97
CA LEU A 30 -9.44 -7.53 5.07
C LEU A 30 -8.88 -8.56 6.07
N VAL A 31 -8.44 -9.73 5.57
CA VAL A 31 -7.89 -10.79 6.42
C VAL A 31 -6.64 -10.32 7.16
N LYS A 32 -5.75 -9.58 6.47
CA LYS A 32 -4.57 -8.98 7.10
C LYS A 32 -4.97 -8.07 8.26
N VAL A 33 -5.87 -7.11 8.05
CA VAL A 33 -6.26 -6.17 9.11
C VAL A 33 -6.85 -6.92 10.30
N ARG A 34 -7.74 -7.89 10.04
CA ARG A 34 -8.36 -8.72 11.08
C ARG A 34 -7.36 -9.53 11.90
N PHE A 35 -6.31 -10.05 11.28
CA PHE A 35 -5.25 -10.75 12.01
C PHE A 35 -4.42 -9.79 12.86
N GLN A 36 -4.16 -8.58 12.36
CA GLN A 36 -3.35 -7.59 13.08
C GLN A 36 -4.08 -6.97 14.27
N THR A 37 -5.40 -6.84 14.18
CA THR A 37 -6.27 -6.32 15.25
C THR A 37 -6.71 -7.39 16.24
N ALA A 38 -6.73 -8.68 15.85
CA ALA A 38 -7.07 -9.79 16.75
C ALA A 38 -6.08 -9.90 17.94
N LYS A 39 -6.59 -9.63 19.13
CA LYS A 39 -5.87 -9.79 20.40
C LYS A 39 -6.03 -11.23 20.88
N ASN A 40 -4.92 -11.89 21.22
CA ASN A 40 -4.87 -13.21 21.88
C ASN A 40 -5.65 -14.37 21.23
N GLN A 41 -6.03 -14.27 19.96
CA GLN A 41 -6.65 -15.38 19.22
C GLN A 41 -5.69 -15.94 18.18
N PRO A 42 -5.57 -17.29 18.06
CA PRO A 42 -4.81 -17.91 16.98
C PRO A 42 -5.43 -17.53 15.63
N SER A 43 -4.61 -17.01 14.73
CA SER A 43 -5.06 -16.68 13.38
C SER A 43 -5.20 -17.99 12.59
N PRO A 44 -6.41 -18.35 12.10
CA PRO A 44 -6.53 -19.49 11.20
C PRO A 44 -5.73 -19.21 9.91
N GLY A 45 -5.38 -20.23 9.13
CA GLY A 45 -4.76 -19.99 7.81
C GLY A 45 -5.62 -19.06 6.94
N THR A 46 -4.99 -18.26 6.07
CA THR A 46 -5.66 -17.21 5.25
C THR A 46 -6.92 -17.72 4.54
N ILE A 47 -6.86 -18.90 3.92
CA ILE A 47 -8.00 -19.52 3.21
C ILE A 47 -9.14 -19.85 4.17
N ARG A 48 -8.82 -20.43 5.34
CA ARG A 48 -9.80 -20.75 6.38
C ARG A 48 -10.44 -19.49 6.94
N ALA A 49 -9.68 -18.40 7.11
CA ALA A 49 -10.23 -17.12 7.53
C ALA A 49 -11.25 -16.58 6.52
N ILE A 50 -10.94 -16.61 5.22
CA ILE A 50 -11.87 -16.21 4.16
C ILE A 50 -13.15 -17.05 4.22
N ALA A 51 -13.01 -18.38 4.34
CA ALA A 51 -14.15 -19.29 4.43
C ALA A 51 -15.03 -19.01 5.67
N ILE A 52 -14.42 -18.72 6.82
CA ILE A 52 -15.14 -18.32 8.04
C ILE A 52 -15.91 -17.03 7.80
N ILE A 53 -15.26 -15.98 7.26
CA ILE A 53 -15.90 -14.69 7.00
C ILE A 53 -17.11 -14.83 6.09
N ILE A 54 -16.98 -15.58 4.99
CA ILE A 54 -18.09 -15.83 4.06
C ILE A 54 -19.27 -16.51 4.78
N ARG A 55 -18.99 -17.49 5.65
CA ARG A 55 -20.02 -18.23 6.38
C ARG A 55 -20.69 -17.42 7.50
N THR A 56 -19.94 -16.57 8.19
CA THR A 56 -20.45 -15.85 9.38
C THR A 56 -21.03 -14.48 9.06
N GLU A 57 -20.47 -13.77 8.07
CA GLU A 57 -20.83 -12.39 7.73
C GLU A 57 -21.34 -12.23 6.30
N GLY A 58 -21.24 -13.28 5.49
CA GLY A 58 -21.65 -13.28 4.09
C GLY A 58 -20.52 -12.90 3.11
N PRO A 59 -20.71 -13.17 1.81
CA PRO A 59 -19.69 -12.95 0.80
C PRO A 59 -19.35 -11.47 0.59
N LEU A 60 -20.32 -10.57 0.78
CA LEU A 60 -20.11 -9.13 0.62
C LEU A 60 -19.23 -8.53 1.73
N ALA A 61 -19.12 -9.20 2.89
CA ALA A 61 -18.26 -8.75 3.98
C ALA A 61 -16.77 -8.73 3.59
N LEU A 62 -16.38 -9.53 2.59
CA LEU A 62 -15.02 -9.51 2.02
C LEU A 62 -14.65 -8.15 1.42
N PHE A 63 -15.63 -7.32 1.05
CA PHE A 63 -15.45 -6.00 0.46
C PHE A 63 -15.68 -4.85 1.45
N ASN A 64 -15.84 -5.14 2.75
CA ASN A 64 -15.96 -4.11 3.78
C ASN A 64 -14.69 -3.24 3.81
N GLY A 65 -14.88 -1.93 3.71
CA GLY A 65 -13.78 -0.96 3.62
C GLY A 65 -13.29 -0.67 2.20
N LEU A 66 -13.84 -1.30 1.15
CA LEU A 66 -13.41 -1.04 -0.24
C LEU A 66 -13.53 0.44 -0.60
N SER A 67 -14.64 1.10 -0.24
CA SER A 67 -14.83 2.54 -0.47
C SER A 67 -13.74 3.40 0.21
N ALA A 68 -13.30 3.02 1.42
CA ALA A 68 -12.24 3.70 2.12
C ALA A 68 -10.85 3.40 1.53
N SER A 69 -10.64 2.18 1.03
CA SER A 69 -9.43 1.80 0.29
C SER A 69 -9.30 2.59 -1.01
N LEU A 70 -10.39 2.78 -1.76
CA LEU A 70 -10.42 3.60 -2.97
C LEU A 70 -10.20 5.08 -2.65
N LEU A 71 -10.85 5.62 -1.61
CA LEU A 71 -10.63 7.00 -1.16
C LEU A 71 -9.17 7.23 -0.75
N ARG A 72 -8.57 6.26 -0.06
CA ARG A 72 -7.15 6.28 0.28
C ARG A 72 -6.29 6.29 -0.97
N GLN A 73 -6.58 5.44 -1.96
CA GLN A 73 -5.81 5.39 -3.20
C GLN A 73 -5.88 6.72 -3.94
N ALA A 74 -7.05 7.36 -4.01
CA ALA A 74 -7.24 8.66 -4.64
C ALA A 74 -6.46 9.77 -3.91
N THR A 75 -6.59 9.85 -2.58
CA THR A 75 -5.96 10.91 -1.77
C THR A 75 -4.45 10.73 -1.65
N TYR A 76 -4.00 9.55 -1.19
CA TYR A 76 -2.58 9.24 -0.97
C TYR A 76 -1.78 9.31 -2.27
N SER A 77 -2.26 8.69 -3.35
CA SER A 77 -1.48 8.62 -4.59
C SER A 77 -1.36 9.99 -5.25
N THR A 78 -2.44 10.79 -5.27
CA THR A 78 -2.41 12.13 -5.85
C THR A 78 -1.42 13.03 -5.17
N VAL A 79 -1.45 13.09 -3.84
CA VAL A 79 -0.51 13.92 -3.09
C VAL A 79 0.90 13.37 -3.19
N ARG A 80 1.09 12.05 -3.05
CA ARG A 80 2.43 11.45 -3.12
C ARG A 80 3.11 11.75 -4.44
N PHE A 81 2.44 11.50 -5.57
CA PHE A 81 3.03 11.73 -6.88
C PHE A 81 3.21 13.21 -7.18
N GLY A 82 2.21 14.05 -6.87
CA GLY A 82 2.34 15.50 -7.05
C GLY A 82 3.51 16.09 -6.26
N VAL A 83 3.67 15.71 -4.99
CA VAL A 83 4.81 16.13 -4.17
C VAL A 83 6.12 15.57 -4.71
N TYR A 84 6.14 14.32 -5.13
CA TYR A 84 7.33 13.69 -5.71
C TYR A 84 7.82 14.42 -6.97
N ASP A 85 6.90 14.78 -7.87
CA ASP A 85 7.21 15.49 -9.11
C ASP A 85 7.69 16.93 -8.82
N ILE A 86 7.04 17.65 -7.90
CA ILE A 86 7.45 19.00 -7.50
C ILE A 86 8.87 18.99 -6.91
N ILE A 87 9.19 18.03 -6.04
CA ILE A 87 10.53 17.94 -5.44
C ILE A 87 11.57 17.61 -6.50
N LYS A 88 11.26 16.69 -7.42
CA LYS A 88 12.16 16.28 -8.49
C LYS A 88 12.42 17.39 -9.51
N GLU A 89 11.45 18.28 -9.74
CA GLU A 89 11.61 19.45 -10.61
C GLU A 89 12.41 20.57 -9.95
N ARG A 90 12.21 20.80 -8.65
CA ARG A 90 12.83 21.92 -7.91
C ARG A 90 14.23 21.62 -7.39
N ILE A 91 14.57 20.36 -7.17
CA ILE A 91 15.90 19.97 -6.66
C ILE A 91 16.67 19.28 -7.80
N PRO A 92 17.62 19.99 -8.45
CA PRO A 92 18.42 19.40 -9.50
C PRO A 92 19.27 18.25 -8.97
N LYS A 93 19.46 17.23 -9.80
CA LYS A 93 20.23 16.04 -9.45
C LYS A 93 21.69 16.40 -9.22
N ASP A 94 22.21 16.06 -8.06
CA ASP A 94 23.66 16.04 -7.84
C ASP A 94 24.19 14.65 -8.27
N GLU A 95 25.11 14.58 -9.22
CA GLU A 95 25.53 13.34 -9.90
C GLU A 95 26.04 12.24 -8.96
N LYS A 96 26.51 12.61 -7.76
CA LYS A 96 27.08 11.67 -6.78
C LYS A 96 26.06 11.09 -5.78
N GLY A 97 24.82 11.58 -5.77
CA GLY A 97 23.82 11.27 -4.75
C GLY A 97 22.43 10.90 -5.26
N GLU A 98 22.28 10.60 -6.56
CA GLU A 98 20.97 10.45 -7.22
C GLU A 98 20.04 9.47 -6.49
N LEU A 99 20.55 8.31 -6.05
CA LEU A 99 19.75 7.30 -5.35
C LEU A 99 19.28 7.77 -3.96
N GLN A 100 20.16 8.40 -3.18
CA GLN A 100 19.84 8.91 -1.85
C GLN A 100 18.85 10.07 -1.95
N HIS A 101 19.02 10.93 -2.95
CA HIS A 101 18.10 12.02 -3.24
C HIS A 101 16.71 11.48 -3.64
N LEU A 102 16.64 10.48 -4.54
CA LEU A 102 15.40 9.82 -4.92
C LEU A 102 14.71 9.13 -3.73
N ALA A 103 15.49 8.48 -2.86
CA ALA A 103 14.99 7.84 -1.65
C ALA A 103 14.43 8.87 -0.66
N ALA A 104 15.16 9.94 -0.38
CA ALA A 104 14.72 11.03 0.50
C ALA A 104 13.44 11.69 -0.04
N THR A 105 13.41 11.99 -1.33
CA THR A 105 12.23 12.53 -2.02
C THR A 105 11.04 11.58 -1.92
N ALA A 106 11.25 10.27 -2.10
CA ALA A 106 10.20 9.27 -1.93
C ALA A 106 9.66 9.19 -0.49
N VAL A 107 10.52 9.33 0.51
CA VAL A 107 10.14 9.34 1.93
C VAL A 107 9.34 10.59 2.27
N VAL A 108 9.81 11.78 1.85
CA VAL A 108 9.10 13.04 2.07
C VAL A 108 7.74 13.05 1.37
N ALA A 109 7.70 12.66 0.10
CA ALA A 109 6.47 12.54 -0.66
C ALA A 109 5.50 11.50 -0.05
N GLY A 110 6.03 10.37 0.43
CA GLY A 110 5.25 9.35 1.14
C GLY A 110 4.73 9.83 2.49
N GLY A 111 5.51 10.64 3.22
CA GLY A 111 5.11 11.23 4.49
C GLY A 111 4.00 12.27 4.33
N ILE A 112 4.15 13.21 3.39
CA ILE A 112 3.13 14.21 3.06
C ILE A 112 1.88 13.53 2.50
N GLY A 113 2.04 12.61 1.54
CA GLY A 113 0.92 11.80 1.05
C GLY A 113 0.23 11.03 2.17
N GLY A 114 1.00 10.53 3.14
CA GLY A 114 0.52 9.88 4.35
C GLY A 114 -0.37 10.76 5.20
N VAL A 115 -0.08 12.05 5.34
CA VAL A 115 -0.90 13.02 6.11
C VAL A 115 -2.30 13.14 5.50
N PHE A 116 -2.39 13.30 4.18
CA PHE A 116 -3.67 13.45 3.46
C PHE A 116 -4.41 12.12 3.27
N GLY A 117 -3.67 11.01 3.18
CA GLY A 117 -4.24 9.66 3.08
C GLY A 117 -4.66 9.05 4.43
N ASN A 118 -4.14 9.57 5.56
CA ASN A 118 -4.38 8.99 6.89
C ASN A 118 -5.86 8.92 7.28
N PRO A 119 -6.70 9.94 7.01
CA PRO A 119 -8.13 9.86 7.33
C PRO A 119 -8.80 8.65 6.68
N ALA A 120 -8.54 8.41 5.39
CA ALA A 120 -9.09 7.27 4.67
C ALA A 120 -8.51 5.93 5.19
N ASP A 121 -7.23 5.90 5.57
CA ASP A 121 -6.57 4.75 6.20
C ASP A 121 -7.25 4.36 7.53
N VAL A 122 -7.53 5.33 8.39
CA VAL A 122 -8.22 5.12 9.68
C VAL A 122 -9.60 4.52 9.45
N ILE A 123 -10.39 5.11 8.55
CA ILE A 123 -11.74 4.59 8.24
C ILE A 123 -11.65 3.19 7.63
N ASN A 124 -10.70 2.93 6.74
CA ASN A 124 -10.50 1.63 6.11
C ASN A 124 -10.23 0.54 7.14
N VAL A 125 -9.27 0.75 8.05
CA VAL A 125 -8.94 -0.22 9.11
C VAL A 125 -10.15 -0.47 10.01
N ARG A 126 -10.90 0.59 10.34
CA ARG A 126 -12.07 0.47 11.21
C ARG A 126 -13.22 -0.29 10.55
N MET A 127 -13.49 -0.03 9.26
CA MET A 127 -14.49 -0.77 8.47
C MET A 127 -14.11 -2.25 8.32
N GLN A 128 -12.83 -2.53 8.09
CA GLN A 128 -12.33 -3.91 7.94
C GLN A 128 -12.38 -4.71 9.25
N ASN A 129 -12.13 -4.04 10.38
CA ASN A 129 -12.18 -4.61 11.72
C ASN A 129 -13.61 -4.72 12.28
N ASP A 130 -14.60 -4.05 11.69
CA ASP A 130 -15.92 -3.90 12.31
C ASP A 130 -16.63 -5.24 12.57
N GLY A 131 -16.48 -6.20 11.66
CA GLY A 131 -17.04 -7.55 11.82
C GLY A 131 -16.50 -8.33 13.02
N GLN A 132 -15.30 -8.00 13.52
CA GLN A 132 -14.70 -8.62 14.70
C GLN A 132 -15.18 -8.01 16.03
N LEU A 133 -15.87 -6.86 15.98
CA LEU A 133 -16.38 -6.23 17.19
C LEU A 133 -17.71 -6.90 17.62
N PRO A 134 -17.97 -7.01 18.94
CA PRO A 134 -19.29 -7.37 19.46
C PRO A 134 -20.37 -6.49 18.84
N VAL A 135 -21.58 -7.02 18.63
CA VAL A 135 -22.67 -6.33 17.90
C VAL A 135 -22.92 -4.92 18.45
N GLU A 136 -22.82 -4.74 19.77
CA GLU A 136 -23.01 -3.47 20.49
C GLU A 136 -21.90 -2.43 20.23
N GLN A 137 -20.71 -2.86 19.81
CA GLN A 137 -19.54 -2.01 19.57
C GLN A 137 -19.24 -1.80 18.08
N ARG A 138 -20.07 -2.39 17.20
CA ARG A 138 -19.94 -2.21 15.74
C ARG A 138 -20.27 -0.79 15.35
N ARG A 139 -19.40 -0.19 14.54
CA ARG A 139 -19.53 1.19 14.08
C ARG A 139 -20.47 1.28 12.88
N ASN A 140 -20.54 0.22 12.06
CA ASN A 140 -21.43 0.09 10.91
C ASN A 140 -21.41 1.31 9.97
N TYR A 141 -20.21 1.76 9.57
CA TYR A 141 -20.09 2.83 8.60
C TYR A 141 -20.65 2.39 7.24
N ARG A 142 -21.52 3.22 6.63
CA ARG A 142 -22.11 2.90 5.32
C ARG A 142 -21.09 2.98 4.20
N HIS A 143 -20.23 3.98 4.25
CA HIS A 143 -19.16 4.23 3.27
C HIS A 143 -18.09 5.15 3.86
N ALA A 144 -16.98 5.33 3.14
CA ALA A 144 -15.84 6.13 3.59
C ALA A 144 -16.20 7.54 4.07
N LEU A 145 -17.07 8.26 3.35
CA LEU A 145 -17.50 9.63 3.71
C LEU A 145 -18.35 9.67 4.98
N ASP A 146 -19.22 8.67 5.20
CA ASP A 146 -20.01 8.54 6.41
C ASP A 146 -19.10 8.27 7.61
N GLY A 147 -18.13 7.36 7.45
CA GLY A 147 -17.09 7.13 8.45
C GLY A 147 -16.28 8.38 8.75
N LEU A 148 -15.86 9.15 7.73
CA LEU A 148 -15.10 10.39 7.92
C LEU A 148 -15.91 11.43 8.72
N ARG A 149 -17.18 11.65 8.36
CA ARG A 149 -18.07 12.57 9.06
C ARG A 149 -18.27 12.15 10.52
N ARG A 150 -18.65 10.89 10.74
CA ARG A 150 -18.93 10.37 12.08
C ARG A 150 -17.71 10.41 12.99
N VAL A 151 -16.54 9.99 12.52
CA VAL A 151 -15.31 10.05 13.32
C VAL A 151 -14.94 11.50 13.68
N THR A 152 -15.13 12.44 12.75
CA THR A 152 -14.85 13.86 13.01
C THR A 152 -15.79 14.45 14.05
N VAL A 153 -17.07 14.09 14.03
CA VAL A 153 -18.10 14.60 14.95
C VAL A 153 -18.04 13.90 16.31
N GLU A 154 -17.91 12.58 16.34
CA GLU A 154 -17.99 11.76 17.56
C GLU A 154 -16.65 11.70 18.33
N GLU A 155 -15.50 11.66 17.64
CA GLU A 155 -14.18 11.52 18.26
C GLU A 155 -13.26 12.74 18.09
N GLY A 156 -13.68 13.71 17.27
CA GLY A 156 -12.91 14.89 16.92
C GLY A 156 -11.91 14.68 15.77
N PRO A 157 -11.46 15.77 15.14
CA PRO A 157 -10.58 15.72 13.95
C PRO A 157 -9.22 15.09 14.23
N ARG A 158 -8.74 15.14 15.47
CA ARG A 158 -7.47 14.50 15.88
C ARG A 158 -7.49 12.97 15.73
N ALA A 159 -8.67 12.34 15.78
CA ALA A 159 -8.81 10.90 15.61
C ALA A 159 -8.40 10.43 14.20
N LEU A 160 -8.56 11.28 13.19
CA LEU A 160 -8.21 10.99 11.80
C LEU A 160 -6.69 10.91 11.55
N PHE A 161 -5.88 11.43 12.47
CA PHE A 161 -4.42 11.39 12.40
C PHE A 161 -3.81 10.26 13.25
N ARG A 162 -4.62 9.37 13.82
CA ARG A 162 -4.13 8.18 14.52
C ARG A 162 -3.38 7.28 13.55
N GLY A 163 -2.23 6.78 13.99
CA GLY A 163 -1.38 5.92 13.16
C GLY A 163 -0.53 6.65 12.12
N LEU A 164 -0.52 7.99 12.10
CA LEU A 164 0.32 8.74 11.16
C LEU A 164 1.82 8.47 11.38
N ALA A 165 2.30 8.52 12.63
CA ALA A 165 3.70 8.22 12.96
C ALA A 165 4.16 6.82 12.49
N PRO A 166 3.47 5.71 12.82
CA PRO A 166 3.84 4.41 12.27
C PRO A 166 3.66 4.33 10.74
N ASN A 167 2.79 5.12 10.12
CA ASN A 167 2.66 5.19 8.67
C ASN A 167 3.91 5.78 8.00
N VAL A 168 4.44 6.88 8.54
CA VAL A 168 5.69 7.52 8.05
C VAL A 168 6.89 6.62 8.31
N GLN A 169 6.97 5.99 9.49
CA GLN A 169 8.02 5.01 9.82
C GLN A 169 8.00 3.85 8.83
N ARG A 170 6.82 3.30 8.55
CA ARG A 170 6.64 2.24 7.55
C ARG A 170 7.14 2.68 6.18
N ALA A 171 6.77 3.86 5.70
CA ALA A 171 7.22 4.36 4.40
C ALA A 171 8.76 4.43 4.32
N THR A 172 9.39 4.91 5.39
CA THR A 172 10.85 4.98 5.50
C THR A 172 11.50 3.59 5.47
N ILE A 173 10.98 2.64 6.27
CA ILE A 173 11.52 1.28 6.33
C ILE A 173 11.38 0.57 4.98
N ILE A 174 10.24 0.70 4.30
CA ILE A 174 10.04 0.11 2.97
C ILE A 174 11.09 0.65 2.00
N THR A 175 11.26 1.97 1.91
CA THR A 175 12.21 2.57 0.98
C THR A 175 13.63 2.12 1.28
N CYS A 176 14.07 2.16 2.53
CA CYS A 176 15.42 1.72 2.89
C CYS A 176 15.63 0.22 2.64
N ALA A 177 14.73 -0.63 3.12
CA ALA A 177 14.87 -2.08 2.99
C ALA A 177 14.82 -2.51 1.52
N GLN A 178 13.90 -1.94 0.73
CA GLN A 178 13.77 -2.30 -0.67
C GLN A 178 15.00 -1.89 -1.49
N LEU A 179 15.55 -0.70 -1.26
CA LEU A 179 16.76 -0.24 -1.97
C LEU A 179 17.98 -1.08 -1.61
N THR A 180 18.30 -1.19 -0.31
CA THR A 180 19.49 -1.91 0.14
C THR A 180 19.42 -3.40 -0.21
N SER A 181 18.26 -4.04 -0.04
CA SER A 181 18.12 -5.46 -0.37
C SER A 181 18.12 -5.70 -1.88
N TYR A 182 17.54 -4.80 -2.69
CA TYR A 182 17.56 -4.96 -4.14
C TYR A 182 18.99 -4.93 -4.69
N ASP A 183 19.80 -3.95 -4.27
CA ASP A 183 21.18 -3.84 -4.73
C ASP A 183 22.01 -5.04 -4.27
N PHE A 184 21.84 -5.48 -3.03
CA PHE A 184 22.50 -6.67 -2.48
C PHE A 184 22.16 -7.94 -3.27
N PHE A 185 20.87 -8.22 -3.50
CA PHE A 185 20.46 -9.42 -4.24
C PHE A 185 20.84 -9.34 -5.72
N LYS A 186 20.73 -8.16 -6.34
CA LYS A 186 21.15 -7.96 -7.73
C LYS A 186 22.63 -8.26 -7.90
N GLN A 187 23.50 -7.69 -7.05
CA GLN A 187 24.94 -7.93 -7.10
C GLN A 187 25.28 -9.39 -6.85
N THR A 188 24.62 -10.02 -5.87
CA THR A 188 24.85 -11.43 -5.54
C THR A 188 24.43 -12.36 -6.69
N LEU A 189 23.30 -12.08 -7.35
CA LEU A 189 22.85 -12.87 -8.50
C LEU A 189 23.79 -12.71 -9.69
N LEU A 190 24.21 -11.48 -10.03
CA LEU A 190 25.14 -11.22 -11.13
C LEU A 190 26.55 -11.74 -10.87
N ALA A 191 26.94 -11.95 -9.61
CA ALA A 191 28.19 -12.62 -9.25
C ALA A 191 28.16 -14.13 -9.56
N THR A 192 26.99 -14.73 -9.80
CA THR A 192 26.87 -16.13 -10.20
C THR A 192 26.89 -16.28 -11.72
N PRO A 193 27.47 -17.38 -12.26
CA PRO A 193 27.56 -17.59 -13.70
C PRO A 193 26.20 -17.90 -14.36
N TYR A 194 25.13 -18.08 -13.57
CA TYR A 194 23.81 -18.48 -14.05
C TYR A 194 22.89 -17.30 -14.38
N PHE A 195 23.18 -16.10 -13.86
CA PHE A 195 22.32 -14.92 -14.04
C PHE A 195 23.06 -13.82 -14.81
N THR A 196 22.44 -13.34 -15.89
CA THR A 196 22.87 -12.17 -16.67
C THR A 196 21.97 -10.98 -16.37
N GLU A 197 22.24 -9.79 -16.90
CA GLU A 197 21.33 -8.63 -16.83
C GLU A 197 20.07 -8.91 -17.68
N SER A 198 19.18 -9.73 -17.13
CA SER A 198 17.96 -10.25 -17.73
C SER A 198 16.77 -9.88 -16.86
N ILE A 199 15.58 -9.87 -17.46
CA ILE A 199 14.31 -9.64 -16.77
C ILE A 199 14.15 -10.57 -15.56
N TRP A 200 14.62 -11.82 -15.66
CA TRP A 200 14.53 -12.80 -14.58
C TRP A 200 15.38 -12.41 -13.36
N THR A 201 16.56 -11.83 -13.57
CA THR A 201 17.43 -11.33 -12.50
C THR A 201 16.79 -10.17 -11.76
N HIS A 202 16.20 -9.22 -12.50
CA HIS A 202 15.48 -8.12 -11.88
C HIS A 202 14.22 -8.58 -11.14
N LEU A 203 13.50 -9.58 -11.67
CA LEU A 203 12.32 -10.14 -11.04
C LEU A 203 12.66 -10.88 -9.74
N THR A 204 13.68 -11.74 -9.76
CA THR A 204 14.12 -12.49 -8.57
C THR A 204 14.69 -11.56 -7.50
N ALA A 205 15.55 -10.61 -7.88
CA ALA A 205 16.07 -9.60 -6.97
C ALA A 205 14.94 -8.75 -6.35
N SER A 206 13.95 -8.33 -7.16
CA SER A 206 12.80 -7.56 -6.68
C SER A 206 11.92 -8.36 -5.72
N LEU A 207 11.71 -9.66 -5.99
CA LEU A 207 10.91 -10.53 -5.14
C LEU A 207 11.59 -10.76 -3.78
N LEU A 208 12.90 -11.02 -3.78
CA LEU A 208 13.69 -11.19 -2.55
C LEU A 208 13.76 -9.89 -1.75
N ALA A 209 13.99 -8.75 -2.41
CA ALA A 209 13.93 -7.43 -1.77
C ALA A 209 12.54 -7.15 -1.18
N GLY A 210 11.47 -7.50 -1.90
CA GLY A 210 10.09 -7.39 -1.43
C GLY A 210 9.81 -8.23 -0.19
N LEU A 211 10.38 -9.45 -0.11
CA LEU A 211 10.30 -10.31 1.07
C LEU A 211 10.97 -9.66 2.29
N VAL A 212 12.20 -9.14 2.12
CA VAL A 212 12.93 -8.46 3.20
C VAL A 212 12.18 -7.21 3.66
N ALA A 213 11.73 -6.37 2.73
CA ALA A 213 10.98 -5.17 3.04
C ALA A 213 9.67 -5.48 3.79
N THR A 214 8.94 -6.53 3.39
CA THR A 214 7.69 -6.95 4.04
C THR A 214 7.94 -7.44 5.46
N THR A 215 9.00 -8.22 5.66
CA THR A 215 9.40 -8.73 6.99
C THR A 215 9.86 -7.60 7.90
N ALA A 216 10.68 -6.67 7.39
CA ALA A 216 11.13 -5.50 8.14
C ALA A 216 9.97 -4.57 8.56
N CYS A 217 8.94 -4.46 7.72
CA CYS A 217 7.78 -3.60 8.00
C CYS A 217 6.70 -4.26 8.84
N ALA A 218 6.70 -5.59 8.99
CA ALA A 218 5.63 -6.31 9.68
C ALA A 218 5.34 -5.77 11.09
N PRO A 219 6.35 -5.51 11.96
CA PRO A 219 6.09 -4.98 13.30
C PRO A 219 5.40 -3.62 13.28
N VAL A 220 5.81 -2.73 12.36
CA VAL A 220 5.24 -1.38 12.23
C VAL A 220 3.83 -1.42 11.62
N ASP A 221 3.58 -2.35 10.70
CA ASP A 221 2.25 -2.60 10.13
C ASP A 221 1.24 -3.01 11.22
N VAL A 222 1.63 -3.91 12.14
CA VAL A 222 0.75 -4.33 13.25
C VAL A 222 0.48 -3.16 14.20
N VAL A 223 1.48 -2.35 14.52
CA VAL A 223 1.29 -1.18 15.38
C VAL A 223 0.38 -0.14 14.71
N LYS A 224 0.57 0.11 13.41
CA LYS A 224 -0.27 1.01 12.62
C LYS A 224 -1.75 0.59 12.70
N THR A 225 -2.05 -0.66 12.38
CA THR A 225 -3.45 -1.13 12.34
C THR A 225 -4.09 -1.18 13.72
N ARG A 226 -3.36 -1.54 14.76
CA ARG A 226 -3.86 -1.46 16.15
C ARG A 226 -4.12 -0.03 16.60
N ALA A 227 -3.24 0.90 16.27
CA ALA A 227 -3.42 2.31 16.58
C ALA A 227 -4.63 2.92 15.85
N MET A 228 -4.89 2.51 14.61
CA MET A 228 -6.03 2.96 13.81
C MET A 228 -7.36 2.32 14.25
N SER A 229 -7.31 1.07 14.72
CA SER A 229 -8.48 0.34 15.22
C SER A 229 -8.93 0.77 16.63
N ALA A 230 -8.02 1.35 17.42
CA ALA A 230 -8.25 1.73 18.82
C ALA A 230 -9.53 2.57 19.04
N SER A 231 -10.23 2.24 20.13
CA SER A 231 -11.50 2.86 20.55
C SER A 231 -11.37 4.37 20.84
N PRO A 232 -12.49 5.12 20.77
CA PRO A 232 -12.54 6.52 21.21
C PRO A 232 -11.91 6.71 22.60
N GLY A 233 -11.03 7.69 22.76
CA GLY A 233 -10.39 8.01 24.05
C GLY A 233 -9.10 7.26 24.39
N ALA A 234 -8.68 6.28 23.57
CA ALA A 234 -7.39 5.62 23.78
C ALA A 234 -6.22 6.59 23.52
N LYS A 235 -5.38 6.84 24.54
CA LYS A 235 -4.17 7.68 24.37
C LYS A 235 -3.19 7.02 23.39
N ALA A 236 -2.74 7.79 22.41
CA ALA A 236 -1.70 7.37 21.48
C ALA A 236 -0.38 7.15 22.25
N LYS A 237 -0.02 5.89 22.50
CA LYS A 237 1.30 5.52 23.02
C LYS A 237 2.29 5.50 21.84
N GLY A 238 3.53 5.93 22.07
CA GLY A 238 4.57 5.89 21.04
C GLY A 238 4.76 4.48 20.46
N THR A 239 5.16 4.38 19.19
CA THR A 239 5.30 3.11 18.44
C THR A 239 6.10 2.07 19.23
N LEU A 240 7.28 2.44 19.74
CA LEU A 240 8.16 1.54 20.49
C LEU A 240 7.53 1.03 21.80
N ARG A 241 6.80 1.89 22.52
CA ARG A 241 6.12 1.49 23.76
C ARG A 241 4.98 0.51 23.48
N THR A 242 4.26 0.72 22.38
CA THR A 242 3.21 -0.20 21.92
C THR A 242 3.80 -1.55 21.53
N MET A 243 4.92 -1.57 20.80
CA MET A 243 5.65 -2.80 20.46
C MET A 243 6.12 -3.55 21.71
N ALA A 244 6.78 -2.85 22.64
CA ALA A 244 7.27 -3.46 23.88
C ALA A 244 6.13 -4.07 24.71
N HIS A 245 4.99 -3.37 24.80
CA HIS A 245 3.81 -3.90 25.47
C HIS A 245 3.25 -5.14 24.76
N MET A 246 3.20 -5.15 23.42
CA MET A 246 2.73 -6.30 22.67
C MET A 246 3.59 -7.54 22.88
N VAL A 247 4.92 -7.38 22.85
CA VAL A 247 5.86 -8.49 23.08
C VAL A 247 5.70 -9.04 24.50
N ARG A 248 5.51 -8.17 25.50
CA ARG A 248 5.32 -8.60 26.90
C ARG A 248 3.99 -9.31 27.15
N VAL A 249 2.91 -8.88 26.51
CA VAL A 249 1.55 -9.39 26.79
C VAL A 249 1.14 -10.53 25.86
N GLU A 250 1.49 -10.45 24.57
CA GLU A 250 1.04 -11.41 23.54
C GLU A 250 2.20 -12.26 22.99
N GLY A 251 3.43 -12.00 23.41
CA GLY A 251 4.63 -12.66 22.90
C GLY A 251 5.18 -12.03 21.59
N PRO A 252 6.41 -12.39 21.21
CA PRO A 252 7.11 -11.83 20.04
C PRO A 252 6.43 -12.17 18.70
N ALA A 253 5.74 -13.31 18.60
CA ALA A 253 5.00 -13.71 17.41
C ALA A 253 3.86 -12.74 17.05
N SER A 254 3.37 -11.94 18.01
CA SER A 254 2.30 -10.95 17.78
C SER A 254 2.70 -9.87 16.77
N LEU A 255 3.99 -9.57 16.62
CA LEU A 255 4.51 -8.57 15.66
C LEU A 255 4.43 -9.03 14.20
N PHE A 256 4.26 -10.32 13.96
CA PHE A 256 4.19 -10.92 12.62
C PHE A 256 2.76 -11.37 12.26
N LYS A 257 1.76 -11.03 13.08
CA LYS A 257 0.36 -11.29 12.75
C LYS A 257 -0.01 -10.62 11.42
N GLY A 258 -0.64 -11.38 10.53
CA GLY A 258 -1.00 -10.91 9.20
C GLY A 258 0.16 -10.82 8.19
N TRP A 259 1.37 -11.31 8.52
CA TRP A 259 2.49 -11.34 7.55
C TRP A 259 2.17 -12.22 6.34
N VAL A 260 1.64 -13.43 6.55
CA VAL A 260 1.27 -14.36 5.45
C VAL A 260 0.29 -13.71 4.46
N PRO A 261 -0.89 -13.21 4.87
CA PRO A 261 -1.78 -12.55 3.92
C PRO A 261 -1.15 -11.29 3.29
N ALA A 262 -0.29 -10.56 4.01
CA ALA A 262 0.42 -9.42 3.44
C ALA A 262 1.40 -9.83 2.32
N PHE A 263 2.16 -10.90 2.51
CA PHE A 263 3.11 -11.42 1.53
C PHE A 263 2.39 -12.09 0.36
N THR A 264 1.41 -12.97 0.61
CA THR A 264 0.60 -13.62 -0.43
C THR A 264 -0.09 -12.60 -1.33
N ARG A 265 -0.47 -11.43 -0.79
CA ARG A 265 -1.08 -10.34 -1.57
C ARG A 265 -0.13 -9.72 -2.59
N LEU A 266 1.18 -9.69 -2.34
CA LEU A 266 2.15 -8.99 -3.21
C LEU A 266 2.16 -9.56 -4.63
N GLY A 267 2.12 -10.88 -4.78
CA GLY A 267 2.12 -11.53 -6.10
C GLY A 267 0.92 -11.13 -6.95
N PRO A 268 -0.32 -11.47 -6.55
CA PRO A 268 -1.54 -11.12 -7.29
C PRO A 268 -1.70 -9.62 -7.52
N GLN A 269 -1.39 -8.78 -6.52
CA GLN A 269 -1.43 -7.33 -6.66
C GLN A 269 -0.52 -6.85 -7.78
N THR A 270 0.72 -7.36 -7.81
CA THR A 270 1.74 -6.94 -8.79
C THR A 270 1.35 -7.39 -10.18
N ILE A 271 0.96 -8.66 -10.34
CA ILE A 271 0.52 -9.23 -11.63
C ILE A 271 -0.68 -8.44 -12.18
N LEU A 272 -1.72 -8.23 -11.36
CA LEU A 272 -2.90 -7.50 -11.80
C LEU A 272 -2.59 -6.04 -12.15
N THR A 273 -1.71 -5.38 -11.38
CA THR A 273 -1.30 -4.00 -11.68
C THR A 273 -0.61 -3.92 -13.04
N PHE A 274 0.33 -4.83 -13.32
CA PHE A 274 1.02 -4.85 -14.61
C PHE A 274 0.08 -5.19 -15.77
N LEU A 275 -0.77 -6.21 -15.63
CA LEU A 275 -1.75 -6.57 -16.65
C LEU A 275 -2.70 -5.41 -16.96
N ILE A 276 -3.24 -4.75 -15.93
CA ILE A 276 -4.13 -3.60 -16.11
C ILE A 276 -3.38 -2.44 -16.79
N LEU A 277 -2.13 -2.18 -16.38
CA LEU A 277 -1.30 -1.15 -17.02
C LEU A 277 -1.04 -1.45 -18.50
N GLU A 278 -0.72 -2.69 -18.85
CA GLU A 278 -0.51 -3.11 -20.24
C GLU A 278 -1.76 -2.94 -21.09
N GLN A 279 -2.93 -3.36 -20.58
CA GLN A 279 -4.20 -3.19 -21.29
C GLN A 279 -4.54 -1.72 -21.52
N ILE A 280 -4.31 -0.86 -20.51
CA ILE A 280 -4.60 0.56 -20.64
C ILE A 280 -3.61 1.26 -21.57
N ARG A 281 -2.33 0.88 -21.53
CA ARG A 281 -1.34 1.35 -22.51
C ARG A 281 -1.74 0.94 -23.93
N ALA A 282 -2.15 -0.30 -24.14
CA ALA A 282 -2.60 -0.78 -25.43
C ALA A 282 -3.85 -0.03 -25.94
N ILE A 283 -4.81 0.27 -25.06
CA ILE A 283 -6.00 1.06 -25.41
C ILE A 283 -5.62 2.52 -25.74
N TYR A 284 -4.74 3.13 -24.94
CA TYR A 284 -4.26 4.49 -25.14
C TYR A 284 -3.49 4.60 -26.47
N ASP A 285 -2.54 3.69 -26.72
CA ASP A 285 -1.79 3.65 -27.96
C ASP A 285 -2.70 3.41 -29.17
N LYS A 286 -3.72 2.54 -29.07
CA LYS A 286 -4.73 2.36 -30.13
C LYS A 286 -5.56 3.61 -30.39
N ARG A 287 -5.93 4.37 -29.34
CA ARG A 287 -6.69 5.62 -29.49
C ARG A 287 -5.83 6.75 -30.06
N HIS A 288 -4.59 6.90 -29.61
CA HIS A 288 -3.68 7.92 -30.13
C HIS A 288 -3.16 7.60 -31.54
N ALA A 289 -3.01 6.32 -31.89
CA ALA A 289 -2.75 5.90 -33.28
C ALA A 289 -3.94 6.23 -34.19
N LYS A 290 -5.19 6.02 -33.75
CA LYS A 290 -6.39 6.40 -34.51
C LYS A 290 -6.53 7.91 -34.69
N VAL A 291 -6.20 8.71 -33.67
CA VAL A 291 -6.24 10.18 -33.77
C VAL A 291 -5.16 10.70 -34.72
N ALA A 292 -3.95 10.13 -34.71
CA ALA A 292 -2.88 10.51 -35.63
C ALA A 292 -3.20 10.16 -37.10
N VAL A 293 -3.96 9.09 -37.34
CA VAL A 293 -4.42 8.70 -38.69
C VAL A 293 -5.56 9.60 -39.18
N VAL A 294 -6.40 10.13 -38.28
CA VAL A 294 -7.50 11.06 -38.63
C VAL A 294 -7.01 12.50 -38.82
N SER A 295 -5.87 12.88 -38.21
CA SER A 295 -5.29 14.23 -38.35
C SER A 295 -4.24 14.36 -39.46
N ALA A 296 -3.98 13.31 -40.24
CA ALA A 296 -3.14 13.43 -41.42
C ALA A 296 -3.92 14.15 -42.52
N PRO A 297 -3.51 15.36 -42.97
CA PRO A 297 -4.16 15.99 -44.11
C PRO A 297 -3.94 15.07 -45.31
N ALA A 298 -5.02 14.82 -46.07
CA ALA A 298 -4.93 14.16 -47.36
C ALA A 298 -3.95 14.96 -48.22
N ALA A 299 -2.76 14.39 -48.42
CA ALA A 299 -1.78 14.94 -49.35
C ALA A 299 -2.38 14.83 -50.76
N VAL A 300 -2.75 15.99 -51.30
CA VAL A 300 -3.01 16.22 -52.73
C VAL A 300 -1.70 16.62 -53.37
#